data_AF-A0A9P7V8D6-F1
#
_entry.id   AF-A0A9P7V8D6-F1
#
_cell.length_a   1.000
_cell.length_b   1.000
_cell.length_c   1.000
_cell.angle_alpha   90.00
_cell.angle_beta   90.00
_cell.angle_gamma   90.00
#
_symmetry.space_group_name_H-M   'P 1'
#
loop_
_entity.id
_entity.type
_entity.pdbx_description
1 polymer ?
#
loop_
_entity_poly.entity_id
_entity_poly.type
_entity_poly.pdbx_seq_one_letter_code
_entity_poly.pdbx_strand_id
1 'polypeptide(L)'
;MFDLNVPWPVSNYNVKPTPQQLTQLINTIATLYTLGYRYVAINFTLDEKIKLPNGPINPIDIQLLRARLSKYEGLKLFTRLTLIIHDPSQCQGLAKLQSCFDILAVNPITEKALQLATSNLDIDLVSLNFGSRLPYFLKHKTVGSAIEKGILFEICYSYVISGPAGYTLSQSNDSLNLASSALLIRKNFFNNVLQLIRASRSRGLVISSGATQPLQARNSVDVITLMKTLGMDHGRAKHFMTKNPENALRNGRLRIKSNKQTVIIDNRGDVLIDNQFEDPLKKGDTNAYKKKLDDTSSGRLLKKHKPN
;
A
#
# COMPACT_ATOMS: atom_id res chain seq x y z
N MET A 1 -6.88 11.50 -3.23
CA MET A 1 -5.52 11.19 -2.72
C MET A 1 -5.47 9.75 -2.25
N PHE A 2 -4.28 9.16 -2.25
CA PHE A 2 -4.05 7.76 -1.88
C PHE A 2 -3.22 7.68 -0.60
N ASP A 3 -3.57 6.76 0.29
CA ASP A 3 -2.70 6.30 1.38
C ASP A 3 -2.55 4.80 1.26
N LEU A 4 -1.34 4.34 0.93
CA LEU A 4 -1.09 2.93 0.65
C LEU A 4 -0.60 2.14 1.88
N ASN A 5 -0.61 2.71 3.08
CA ASN A 5 -0.05 2.03 4.27
C ASN A 5 -0.78 2.39 5.56
N VAL A 6 -2.01 1.91 5.72
CA VAL A 6 -2.68 1.90 7.02
C VAL A 6 -2.46 0.54 7.66
N PRO A 7 -1.67 0.41 8.75
CA PRO A 7 -1.32 -0.90 9.30
C PRO A 7 -2.54 -1.67 9.83
N TRP A 8 -2.63 -2.95 9.47
CA TRP A 8 -3.52 -3.89 10.13
C TRP A 8 -3.04 -4.14 11.56
N PRO A 9 -3.92 -4.24 12.57
CA PRO A 9 -3.50 -4.25 13.98
C PRO A 9 -2.68 -5.47 14.42
N VAL A 10 -2.65 -6.55 13.64
CA VAL A 10 -1.93 -7.79 13.93
C VAL A 10 -1.00 -8.15 12.77
N SER A 11 0.12 -8.79 13.06
CA SER A 11 1.18 -9.17 12.11
C SER A 11 1.36 -10.68 11.95
N ASN A 12 0.40 -11.48 12.43
CA ASN A 12 0.45 -12.93 12.31
C ASN A 12 -0.96 -13.51 12.05
N TYR A 13 -1.02 -14.78 11.65
CA TYR A 13 -2.26 -15.49 11.35
C TYR A 13 -2.97 -16.09 12.56
N ASN A 14 -2.27 -16.20 13.69
CA ASN A 14 -2.77 -16.91 14.86
C ASN A 14 -3.69 -16.04 15.73
N VAL A 15 -3.51 -14.72 15.66
CA VAL A 15 -4.24 -13.75 16.48
C VAL A 15 -5.16 -12.91 15.60
N LYS A 16 -6.42 -12.81 16.00
CA LYS A 16 -7.38 -11.86 15.38
C LYS A 16 -7.33 -10.51 16.12
N PRO A 17 -7.53 -9.38 15.42
CA PRO A 17 -7.61 -8.08 16.07
C PRO A 17 -8.71 -8.01 17.13
N THR A 18 -8.44 -7.30 18.23
CA THR A 18 -9.45 -7.04 19.25
C THR A 18 -10.48 -6.00 18.75
N PRO A 19 -11.70 -5.97 19.31
CA PRO A 19 -12.71 -4.97 18.94
C PRO A 19 -12.23 -3.51 19.12
N GLN A 20 -11.38 -3.26 20.13
CA GLN A 20 -10.78 -1.96 20.39
C GLN A 20 -9.79 -1.57 19.28
N GLN A 21 -8.91 -2.50 18.88
CA GLN A 21 -7.96 -2.30 17.77
C GLN A 21 -8.69 -2.04 16.44
N LEU A 22 -9.79 -2.76 16.18
CA LEU A 22 -10.62 -2.52 14.99
C LEU A 22 -11.30 -1.14 15.03
N THR A 23 -11.80 -0.73 16.19
CA THR A 23 -12.40 0.60 16.37
C THR A 23 -11.36 1.70 16.10
N GLN A 24 -10.14 1.51 16.59
CA GLN A 24 -9.05 2.44 16.35
C GLN A 24 -8.68 2.52 14.86
N LEU A 25 -8.58 1.38 14.17
CA LEU A 25 -8.35 1.33 12.72
C LEU A 25 -9.44 2.10 11.96
N ILE A 26 -10.72 1.87 12.30
CA ILE A 26 -11.86 2.56 11.68
C ILE A 26 -11.76 4.07 11.91
N ASN A 27 -11.43 4.50 13.13
CA ASN A 27 -11.25 5.91 13.45
C ASN A 27 -10.08 6.53 12.66
N THR A 28 -8.98 5.81 12.47
CA THR A 28 -7.84 6.28 11.66
C THR A 28 -8.26 6.47 10.20
N ILE A 29 -8.98 5.50 9.62
CA ILE A 29 -9.48 5.59 8.24
C ILE A 29 -10.50 6.74 8.10
N ALA A 30 -11.39 6.91 9.08
CA ALA A 30 -12.32 8.03 9.13
C ALA A 30 -11.60 9.39 9.14
N THR A 31 -10.53 9.53 9.92
CA THR A 31 -9.71 10.75 9.95
C THR A 31 -8.97 10.97 8.64
N LEU A 32 -8.41 9.93 8.01
CA LEU A 32 -7.83 10.05 6.67
C LEU A 32 -8.88 10.51 5.65
N TYR A 33 -10.13 10.05 5.78
CA TYR A 33 -11.22 10.55 4.97
C TYR A 33 -11.52 12.03 5.24
N THR A 34 -11.59 12.50 6.49
CA THR A 34 -11.79 13.94 6.72
C THR A 34 -10.64 14.79 6.16
N LEU A 35 -9.42 14.25 6.09
CA LEU A 35 -8.24 14.89 5.51
C LEU A 35 -8.15 14.82 3.97
N GLY A 36 -9.12 14.20 3.29
CA GLY A 36 -9.21 14.18 1.82
C GLY A 36 -8.67 12.91 1.13
N TYR A 37 -8.31 11.87 1.88
CA TYR A 37 -7.92 10.57 1.30
C TYR A 37 -9.14 9.73 0.91
N ARG A 38 -9.18 9.28 -0.34
CA ARG A 38 -10.30 8.50 -0.90
C ARG A 38 -9.93 7.04 -1.15
N TYR A 39 -8.65 6.77 -1.40
CA TYR A 39 -8.16 5.43 -1.69
C TYR A 39 -7.19 5.02 -0.59
N VAL A 40 -7.55 4.01 0.19
CA VAL A 40 -6.79 3.59 1.36
C VAL A 40 -6.45 2.11 1.23
N ALA A 41 -5.17 1.75 1.33
CA ALA A 41 -4.73 0.37 1.40
C ALA A 41 -4.38 -0.02 2.84
N ILE A 42 -5.00 -1.10 3.30
CA ILE A 42 -4.76 -1.68 4.62
C ILE A 42 -3.62 -2.67 4.50
N ASN A 43 -2.52 -2.41 5.20
CA ASN A 43 -1.28 -3.14 5.10
C ASN A 43 -1.18 -4.23 6.17
N PHE A 44 -1.10 -5.49 5.75
CA PHE A 44 -0.74 -6.61 6.60
C PHE A 44 0.76 -6.87 6.46
N THR A 45 1.48 -6.97 7.58
CA THR A 45 2.93 -7.21 7.57
C THR A 45 3.23 -8.63 8.02
N LEU A 46 4.05 -9.34 7.26
CA LEU A 46 4.47 -10.71 7.54
C LEU A 46 6.00 -10.84 7.46
N ASP A 47 6.53 -11.73 8.29
CA ASP A 47 7.91 -12.22 8.21
C ASP A 47 7.99 -13.41 7.25
N GLU A 48 9.13 -13.59 6.59
CA GLU A 48 9.40 -14.62 5.58
C GLU A 48 9.23 -16.06 6.10
N LYS A 49 9.38 -16.27 7.42
CA LYS A 49 9.33 -17.60 8.05
C LYS A 49 7.92 -18.06 8.43
N ILE A 50 6.90 -17.23 8.25
CA ILE A 50 5.54 -17.54 8.72
C ILE A 50 4.90 -18.60 7.83
N LYS A 51 4.43 -19.69 8.46
CA LYS A 51 3.65 -20.73 7.78
C LYS A 51 2.32 -20.15 7.30
N LEU A 52 2.05 -20.29 6.00
CA LEU A 52 0.79 -19.87 5.43
C LEU A 52 -0.34 -20.79 5.91
N PRO A 53 -1.53 -20.24 6.22
CA PRO A 53 -2.68 -21.05 6.59
C PRO A 53 -3.16 -21.88 5.39
N ASN A 54 -3.78 -23.03 5.68
CA ASN A 54 -4.48 -23.83 4.66
C ASN A 54 -5.79 -23.16 4.18
N GLY A 55 -6.26 -22.14 4.88
CA GLY A 55 -7.47 -21.37 4.58
C GLY A 55 -7.18 -20.04 3.86
N PRO A 56 -8.03 -19.01 4.03
CA PRO A 56 -7.83 -17.72 3.37
C PRO A 56 -6.52 -17.07 3.86
N ILE A 57 -5.64 -16.77 2.90
CA ILE A 57 -4.32 -16.16 3.14
C ILE A 57 -4.45 -14.68 3.54
N ASN A 58 -5.47 -13.97 3.09
CA ASN A 58 -5.66 -12.57 3.49
C ASN A 58 -6.56 -12.50 4.74
N PRO A 59 -6.03 -12.07 5.90
CA PRO A 59 -6.81 -12.02 7.13
C PRO A 59 -7.67 -10.75 7.26
N ILE A 60 -7.54 -9.80 6.32
CA ILE A 60 -8.27 -8.53 6.36
C ILE A 60 -9.70 -8.76 5.85
N ASP A 61 -10.67 -8.67 6.76
CA ASP A 61 -12.09 -8.66 6.40
C ASP A 61 -12.50 -7.30 5.84
N ILE A 62 -12.34 -7.15 4.53
CA ILE A 62 -12.67 -5.91 3.82
C ILE A 62 -14.17 -5.63 3.81
N GLN A 63 -15.04 -6.65 3.89
CA GLN A 63 -16.49 -6.46 3.90
C GLN A 63 -16.95 -5.84 5.20
N LEU A 64 -16.43 -6.35 6.33
CA LEU A 64 -16.69 -5.76 7.63
C LEU A 64 -16.29 -4.28 7.66
N LEU A 65 -15.10 -3.95 7.15
CA LEU A 65 -14.63 -2.57 7.11
C LEU A 65 -15.51 -1.69 6.21
N ARG A 66 -15.90 -2.17 5.02
CA ARG A 66 -16.83 -1.46 4.13
C ARG A 66 -18.18 -1.22 4.79
N ALA A 67 -18.75 -2.22 5.47
CA ALA A 67 -20.01 -2.07 6.17
C ALA A 67 -19.93 -0.99 7.27
N ARG A 68 -18.85 -0.99 8.06
CA ARG A 68 -18.61 -0.03 9.15
C ARG A 68 -18.27 1.39 8.67
N LEU A 69 -17.76 1.52 7.44
CA LEU A 69 -17.37 2.78 6.82
C LEU A 69 -18.34 3.21 5.70
N SER A 70 -19.52 2.59 5.60
CA SER A 70 -20.51 2.82 4.54
C SER A 70 -20.97 4.27 4.42
N LYS A 71 -20.94 5.03 5.52
CA LYS A 71 -21.28 6.47 5.55
C LYS A 71 -20.26 7.37 4.84
N TYR A 72 -19.08 6.87 4.50
CA TYR A 72 -18.01 7.63 3.86
C TYR A 72 -18.04 7.41 2.34
N GLU A 73 -18.90 8.16 1.66
CA GLU A 73 -19.10 8.03 0.21
C GLU A 73 -17.80 8.22 -0.58
N GLY A 74 -17.59 7.39 -1.60
CA GLY A 74 -16.39 7.44 -2.44
C GLY A 74 -15.09 6.98 -1.77
N LEU A 75 -15.12 6.53 -0.50
CA LEU A 75 -14.00 5.84 0.12
C LEU A 75 -13.86 4.43 -0.47
N LYS A 76 -12.67 4.11 -0.97
CA LYS A 76 -12.32 2.80 -1.52
C LYS A 76 -11.18 2.20 -0.72
N LEU A 77 -11.40 0.98 -0.25
CA LEU A 77 -10.46 0.24 0.59
C LEU A 77 -9.83 -0.90 -0.21
N PHE A 78 -8.51 -1.04 -0.11
CA PHE A 78 -7.72 -2.08 -0.76
C PHE A 78 -6.90 -2.85 0.27
N THR A 79 -6.41 -4.03 -0.09
CA THR A 79 -5.54 -4.82 0.78
C THR A 79 -4.11 -4.84 0.26
N ARG A 80 -3.16 -4.63 1.17
CA ARG A 80 -1.73 -4.64 0.88
C ARG A 80 -1.05 -5.66 1.78
N LEU A 81 -0.04 -6.33 1.25
CA LEU A 81 0.88 -7.16 2.02
C LEU A 81 2.29 -6.54 1.99
N THR A 82 2.94 -6.44 3.14
CA THR A 82 4.38 -6.12 3.24
C THR A 82 5.13 -7.32 3.79
N LEU A 83 6.07 -7.85 3.01
CA LEU A 83 6.92 -8.98 3.42
C LEU A 83 8.27 -8.50 3.91
N ILE A 84 8.63 -8.83 5.14
CA ILE A 84 9.95 -8.58 5.70
C ILE A 84 10.88 -9.71 5.24
N ILE A 85 11.94 -9.36 4.53
CA ILE A 85 12.90 -10.32 3.99
C ILE A 85 14.27 -10.11 4.64
N HIS A 86 14.75 -11.13 5.33
CA HIS A 86 16.11 -11.20 5.88
C HIS A 86 17.01 -12.02 4.96
N ASP A 87 16.59 -13.24 4.62
CA ASP A 87 17.33 -14.16 3.75
C ASP A 87 16.58 -14.42 2.43
N PRO A 88 17.14 -14.00 1.27
CA PRO A 88 16.61 -14.29 -0.06
C PRO A 88 16.24 -15.76 -0.31
N SER A 89 16.91 -16.72 0.34
CA SER A 89 16.67 -18.15 0.13
C SER A 89 15.27 -18.61 0.55
N GLN A 90 14.64 -17.91 1.49
CA GLN A 90 13.38 -18.31 2.13
C GLN A 90 12.13 -17.79 1.40
N CYS A 91 12.29 -17.07 0.28
CA CYS A 91 11.20 -16.38 -0.41
C CYS A 91 10.40 -17.24 -1.41
N GLN A 92 10.55 -18.56 -1.40
CA GLN A 92 9.98 -19.46 -2.42
C GLN A 92 8.44 -19.53 -2.43
N GLY A 93 7.75 -19.02 -1.41
CA GLY A 93 6.29 -19.01 -1.29
C GLY A 93 5.56 -17.79 -1.88
N LEU A 94 6.27 -16.79 -2.41
CA LEU A 94 5.68 -15.49 -2.79
C LEU A 94 4.59 -15.61 -3.87
N ALA A 95 4.72 -16.56 -4.81
CA ALA A 95 3.78 -16.74 -5.90
C ALA A 95 2.34 -17.00 -5.41
N LYS A 96 2.17 -17.67 -4.27
CA LYS A 96 0.85 -17.91 -3.67
C LYS A 96 0.21 -16.66 -3.08
N LEU A 97 1.02 -15.65 -2.74
CA LEU A 97 0.59 -14.40 -2.11
C LEU A 97 0.19 -13.34 -3.14
N GLN A 98 0.70 -13.44 -4.36
CA GLN A 98 0.54 -12.46 -5.45
C GLN A 98 -0.91 -12.17 -5.83
N SER A 99 -1.80 -13.16 -5.71
CA SER A 99 -3.22 -13.03 -6.06
C SER A 99 -4.13 -12.68 -4.88
N CYS A 100 -3.62 -12.74 -3.63
CA CYS A 100 -4.43 -12.54 -2.44
C CYS A 100 -4.56 -11.06 -2.01
N PHE A 101 -3.59 -10.22 -2.39
CA PHE A 101 -3.49 -8.81 -2.00
C PHE A 101 -3.42 -7.90 -3.23
N ASP A 102 -4.01 -6.71 -3.14
CA ASP A 102 -4.06 -5.74 -4.26
C ASP A 102 -2.69 -5.16 -4.54
N ILE A 103 -1.92 -4.95 -3.48
CA ILE A 103 -0.57 -4.39 -3.53
C ILE A 103 0.38 -5.33 -2.79
N LEU A 104 1.51 -5.62 -3.41
CA LEU A 104 2.62 -6.32 -2.78
C LEU A 104 3.77 -5.37 -2.53
N ALA A 105 4.22 -5.33 -1.28
CA ALA A 105 5.37 -4.59 -0.85
C ALA A 105 6.40 -5.52 -0.18
N VAL A 106 7.66 -5.13 -0.25
CA VAL A 106 8.76 -5.82 0.45
C VAL A 106 9.53 -4.83 1.32
N ASN A 107 9.86 -5.26 2.54
CA ASN A 107 10.78 -4.60 3.44
C ASN A 107 12.08 -5.41 3.53
N PRO A 108 13.10 -5.09 2.70
CA PRO A 108 14.36 -5.81 2.69
C PRO A 108 15.27 -5.37 3.85
N ILE A 109 15.64 -6.31 4.72
CA ILE A 109 16.51 -6.05 5.87
C ILE A 109 18.01 -6.17 5.52
N THR A 110 18.37 -6.86 4.43
CA THR A 110 19.76 -7.01 3.97
C THR A 110 19.98 -6.45 2.57
N GLU A 111 21.22 -6.13 2.19
CA GLU A 111 21.53 -5.67 0.82
C GLU A 111 21.16 -6.74 -0.22
N LYS A 112 21.38 -8.02 0.11
CA LYS A 112 21.01 -9.16 -0.74
C LYS A 112 19.49 -9.25 -0.91
N ALA A 113 18.71 -9.03 0.15
CA ALA A 113 17.26 -8.97 0.08
C ALA A 113 16.78 -7.81 -0.81
N LEU A 114 17.42 -6.64 -0.73
CA LEU A 114 17.10 -5.51 -1.61
C LEU A 114 17.39 -5.84 -3.08
N GLN A 115 18.52 -6.49 -3.37
CA GLN A 115 18.86 -6.92 -4.73
C GLN A 115 17.85 -7.94 -5.27
N LEU A 116 17.44 -8.93 -4.46
CA LEU A 116 16.40 -9.88 -4.82
C LEU A 116 15.09 -9.15 -5.14
N ALA A 117 14.63 -8.28 -4.24
CA ALA A 117 13.37 -7.55 -4.36
C ALA A 117 13.29 -6.68 -5.62
N THR A 118 14.40 -6.04 -5.99
CA THR A 118 14.46 -5.15 -7.16
C THR A 118 14.73 -5.87 -8.48
N SER A 119 15.27 -7.09 -8.43
CA SER A 119 15.71 -7.83 -9.62
C SER A 119 14.72 -8.90 -10.06
N ASN A 120 14.24 -9.72 -9.12
CA ASN A 120 13.63 -11.01 -9.41
C ASN A 120 12.23 -11.20 -8.80
N LEU A 121 11.74 -10.27 -7.97
CA LEU A 121 10.40 -10.38 -7.39
C LEU A 121 9.41 -9.48 -8.14
N ASP A 122 8.22 -10.01 -8.41
CA ASP A 122 7.10 -9.24 -8.97
C ASP A 122 6.37 -8.50 -7.83
N ILE A 123 6.91 -7.36 -7.44
CA ILE A 123 6.38 -6.51 -6.36
C ILE A 123 6.06 -5.12 -6.89
N ASP A 124 5.17 -4.40 -6.19
CA ASP A 124 4.76 -3.05 -6.58
C ASP A 124 5.57 -1.99 -5.84
N LEU A 125 5.91 -2.26 -4.57
CA LEU A 125 6.53 -1.32 -3.65
C LEU A 125 7.74 -1.92 -2.90
N VAL A 126 8.76 -1.10 -2.67
CA VAL A 126 9.79 -1.35 -1.65
C VAL A 126 9.57 -0.41 -0.48
N SER A 127 9.25 -0.97 0.69
CA SER A 127 8.97 -0.27 1.93
C SER A 127 10.15 -0.40 2.88
N LEU A 128 10.96 0.63 3.02
CA LEU A 128 12.13 0.61 3.91
C LEU A 128 11.76 1.07 5.32
N ASN A 129 12.34 0.41 6.33
CA ASN A 129 12.26 0.92 7.70
C ASN A 129 13.22 2.11 7.86
N PHE A 130 12.65 3.32 7.83
CA PHE A 130 13.43 4.55 7.99
C PHE A 130 13.65 4.97 9.45
N GLY A 131 13.00 4.33 10.42
CA GLY A 131 13.19 4.64 11.84
C GLY A 131 14.50 4.08 12.41
N SER A 132 15.04 2.99 11.84
CA SER A 132 16.34 2.42 12.20
C SER A 132 17.42 2.83 11.20
N ARG A 133 18.69 2.70 11.60
CA ARG A 133 19.80 2.86 10.65
C ARG A 133 19.73 1.73 9.62
N LEU A 134 19.69 2.08 8.33
CA LEU A 134 19.74 1.06 7.29
C LEU A 134 21.09 0.31 7.32
N PRO A 135 21.10 -1.02 7.27
CA PRO A 135 22.33 -1.82 7.36
C PRO A 135 23.11 -1.87 6.04
N TYR A 136 22.62 -1.20 4.99
CA TYR A 136 23.22 -1.14 3.67
C TYR A 136 23.05 0.24 3.02
N PHE A 137 23.81 0.49 1.97
CA PHE A 137 23.75 1.75 1.24
C PHE A 137 22.82 1.67 0.04
N LEU A 138 21.93 2.66 -0.13
CA LEU A 138 21.08 2.76 -1.32
C LEU A 138 21.90 3.26 -2.53
N LYS A 139 22.24 2.32 -3.42
CA LYS A 139 22.96 2.58 -4.66
C LYS A 139 22.00 3.01 -5.77
N HIS A 140 22.38 4.04 -6.54
CA HIS A 140 21.58 4.53 -7.67
C HIS A 140 21.28 3.42 -8.69
N LYS A 141 22.27 2.56 -9.00
CA LYS A 141 22.08 1.47 -9.96
C LYS A 141 20.91 0.54 -9.56
N THR A 142 20.85 0.15 -8.28
CA THR A 142 19.81 -0.73 -7.75
C THR A 142 18.45 -0.03 -7.73
N VAL A 143 18.38 1.19 -7.17
CA VAL A 143 17.13 1.94 -7.03
C VAL A 143 16.59 2.40 -8.39
N GLY A 144 17.45 2.95 -9.26
CA GLY A 144 17.08 3.39 -10.59
C GLY A 144 16.56 2.26 -11.48
N SER A 145 17.24 1.10 -11.48
CA SER A 145 16.78 -0.06 -12.25
C SER A 145 15.41 -0.58 -11.77
N ALA A 146 15.15 -0.54 -10.45
CA ALA A 146 13.84 -0.91 -9.90
C ALA A 146 12.74 0.06 -10.36
N ILE A 147 13.03 1.37 -10.34
CA ILE A 147 12.08 2.41 -10.80
C ILE A 147 11.77 2.25 -12.29
N GLU A 148 12.77 1.91 -13.11
CA GLU A 148 12.57 1.65 -14.54
C GLU A 148 11.66 0.44 -14.80
N LYS A 149 11.69 -0.56 -13.92
CA LYS A 149 10.76 -1.70 -13.93
C LYS A 149 9.35 -1.36 -13.41
N GLY A 150 9.13 -0.15 -12.92
CA GLY A 150 7.85 0.29 -12.36
C GLY A 150 7.68 -0.01 -10.86
N ILE A 151 8.72 -0.48 -10.17
CA ILE A 151 8.73 -0.66 -8.72
C ILE A 151 8.96 0.70 -8.05
N LEU A 152 8.10 1.08 -7.10
CA LEU A 152 8.22 2.37 -6.42
C LEU A 152 8.75 2.20 -4.99
N PHE A 153 9.43 3.23 -4.48
CA PHE A 153 9.96 3.24 -3.12
C PHE A 153 9.07 4.06 -2.21
N GLU A 154 8.68 3.47 -1.09
CA GLU A 154 7.78 4.09 -0.14
C GLU A 154 8.54 4.85 0.96
N ILE A 155 8.07 6.06 1.26
CA ILE A 155 8.46 6.87 2.42
C ILE A 155 7.26 6.92 3.37
N CYS A 156 7.36 6.18 4.46
CA CYS A 156 6.38 6.18 5.53
C CYS A 156 6.69 7.33 6.51
N TYR A 157 5.82 8.33 6.61
CA TYR A 157 6.12 9.53 7.43
C TYR A 157 5.85 9.34 8.93
N SER A 158 5.18 8.26 9.36
CA SER A 158 4.86 8.04 10.78
C SER A 158 6.08 8.04 11.69
N TYR A 159 7.26 7.67 11.19
CA TYR A 159 8.52 7.71 11.95
C TYR A 159 8.86 9.13 12.46
N VAL A 160 8.49 10.17 11.71
CA VAL A 160 8.72 11.57 12.13
C VAL A 160 7.73 11.99 13.22
N ILE A 161 6.47 11.62 13.05
CA ILE A 161 5.36 12.06 13.91
C ILE A 161 5.34 11.29 15.22
N SER A 162 5.37 9.96 15.12
CA SER A 162 5.18 9.06 16.26
C SER A 162 6.42 8.98 17.15
N GLY A 163 7.59 9.31 16.61
CA GLY A 163 8.86 9.20 17.33
C GLY A 163 8.99 7.82 18.01
N PRO A 164 9.24 7.74 19.33
CA PRO A 164 9.41 6.49 20.08
C PRO A 164 8.14 5.65 20.14
N ALA A 165 6.98 6.31 20.16
CA ALA A 165 5.69 5.66 20.37
C ALA A 165 5.28 4.77 19.18
N GLY A 166 5.91 4.94 18.01
CA GLY A 166 5.78 4.02 16.88
C GLY A 166 6.64 2.76 16.99
N TYR A 167 7.66 2.75 17.86
CA TYR A 167 8.58 1.63 18.09
C TYR A 167 8.28 0.88 19.41
N THR A 168 7.66 1.54 20.39
CA THR A 168 7.32 0.95 21.71
C THR A 168 6.17 -0.07 21.69
N LEU A 169 5.69 -0.53 20.52
CA LEU A 169 4.81 -1.71 20.47
C LEU A 169 5.58 -3.03 20.36
N SER A 170 6.89 -3.02 20.07
CA SER A 170 7.65 -4.26 19.88
C SER A 170 8.73 -4.56 20.93
N GLN A 171 9.24 -3.60 21.71
CA GLN A 171 10.26 -3.87 22.74
C GLN A 171 10.15 -2.98 23.99
N SER A 172 9.92 -3.65 25.13
CA SER A 172 10.32 -3.35 26.52
C SER A 172 10.11 -1.94 27.13
N ASN A 173 9.18 -1.87 28.10
CA ASN A 173 9.23 -1.33 29.48
C ASN A 173 10.26 -0.25 29.95
N ASP A 174 10.94 0.51 29.10
CA ASP A 174 11.85 1.59 29.54
C ASP A 174 11.31 2.98 29.17
N SER A 175 10.49 3.54 30.06
CA SER A 175 9.89 4.87 29.93
C SER A 175 10.89 6.04 30.00
N LEU A 176 12.11 5.80 30.52
CA LEU A 176 13.14 6.84 30.70
C LEU A 176 13.96 7.14 29.43
N ASN A 177 13.98 6.23 28.43
CA ASN A 177 14.74 6.35 27.18
C ASN A 177 13.88 6.79 25.98
N LEU A 178 12.67 7.28 26.23
CA LEU A 178 11.69 7.61 25.20
C LEU A 178 12.14 8.84 24.39
N ALA A 179 12.56 9.94 25.02
CA ALA A 179 12.92 11.16 24.29
C ALA A 179 14.19 10.99 23.42
N SER A 180 15.21 10.29 23.93
CA SER A 180 16.45 10.02 23.19
C SER A 180 16.21 9.10 22.00
N SER A 181 15.43 8.03 22.17
CA SER A 181 15.03 7.15 21.06
C SER A 181 14.18 7.89 20.01
N ALA A 182 13.37 8.88 20.40
CA ALA A 182 12.59 9.73 19.47
C ALA A 182 13.50 10.46 18.49
N LEU A 183 14.52 11.12 19.05
CA LEU A 183 15.46 11.95 18.32
C LEU A 183 16.32 11.07 17.41
N LEU A 184 16.71 9.88 17.88
CA LEU A 184 17.43 8.90 17.07
C LEU A 184 16.59 8.41 15.89
N ILE A 185 15.32 8.07 16.10
CA ILE A 185 14.39 7.65 15.03
C ILE A 185 14.24 8.75 13.98
N ARG A 186 14.04 10.00 14.41
CA ARG A 186 13.94 11.14 13.49
C ARG A 186 15.24 11.37 12.73
N LYS A 187 16.39 11.32 13.42
CA LYS A 187 17.71 11.43 12.80
C LYS A 187 17.94 10.36 11.73
N ASN A 188 17.60 9.10 12.05
CA ASN A 188 17.69 7.99 11.10
C ASN A 188 16.76 8.22 9.92
N PHE A 189 15.52 8.66 10.16
CA PHE A 189 14.55 8.95 9.11
C PHE A 189 15.11 9.96 8.10
N PHE A 190 15.55 11.13 8.57
CA PHE A 190 16.09 12.16 7.68
C PHE A 190 17.30 11.66 6.90
N ASN A 191 18.24 10.96 7.55
CA ASN A 191 19.43 10.44 6.88
C ASN A 191 19.08 9.41 5.79
N ASN A 192 18.27 8.41 6.14
CA ASN A 192 17.89 7.35 5.22
C ASN A 192 17.02 7.86 4.05
N VAL A 193 16.11 8.79 4.32
CA VAL A 193 15.25 9.39 3.28
C VAL A 193 16.09 10.24 2.33
N LEU A 194 17.01 11.08 2.82
CA LEU A 194 17.94 11.82 1.95
C LEU A 194 18.79 10.87 1.09
N GLN A 195 19.23 9.75 1.67
CA GLN A 195 19.94 8.72 0.94
C GLN A 195 19.09 8.11 -0.20
N LEU A 196 17.79 7.84 0.05
CA LEU A 196 16.85 7.35 -0.97
C LEU A 196 16.57 8.42 -2.03
N ILE A 197 16.37 9.68 -1.64
CA ILE A 197 16.11 10.80 -2.57
C ILE A 197 17.28 10.95 -3.55
N ARG A 198 18.52 10.89 -3.04
CA ARG A 198 19.73 10.91 -3.85
C ARG A 198 19.82 9.68 -4.77
N ALA A 199 19.60 8.47 -4.23
CA ALA A 199 19.70 7.23 -4.99
C ALA A 199 18.64 7.12 -6.10
N SER A 200 17.43 7.63 -5.86
CA SER A 200 16.30 7.62 -6.81
C SER A 200 16.30 8.81 -7.77
N ARG A 201 17.19 9.79 -7.57
CA ARG A 201 17.14 11.11 -8.24
C ARG A 201 15.76 11.77 -8.10
N SER A 202 15.13 11.62 -6.93
CA SER A 202 13.79 12.13 -6.62
C SER A 202 12.70 11.64 -7.59
N ARG A 203 12.78 10.38 -8.03
CA ARG A 203 11.79 9.74 -8.92
C ARG A 203 11.28 8.45 -8.28
N GLY A 204 10.11 7.99 -8.73
CA GLY A 204 9.60 6.68 -8.33
C GLY A 204 9.33 6.53 -6.83
N LEU A 205 8.94 7.63 -6.15
CA LEU A 205 8.66 7.63 -4.72
C LEU A 205 7.15 7.65 -4.44
N VAL A 206 6.74 7.03 -3.35
CA VAL A 206 5.38 7.08 -2.81
C VAL A 206 5.47 7.51 -1.36
N ILE A 207 4.52 8.33 -0.90
CA ILE A 207 4.44 8.72 0.50
C ILE A 207 3.19 8.10 1.11
N SER A 208 3.33 7.54 2.31
CA SER A 208 2.26 6.88 3.04
C SER A 208 2.29 7.25 4.51
N SER A 209 1.17 7.04 5.21
CA SER A 209 1.08 7.43 6.60
C SER A 209 1.76 6.47 7.55
N GLY A 210 1.52 5.15 7.42
CA GLY A 210 1.86 4.19 8.46
C GLY A 210 1.20 4.50 9.80
N ALA A 211 0.08 5.24 9.80
CA ALA A 211 -0.58 5.71 11.00
C ALA A 211 -1.33 4.55 11.69
N THR A 212 -0.93 4.22 12.91
CA THR A 212 -1.68 3.28 13.77
C THR A 212 -2.79 4.00 14.52
N GLN A 213 -2.60 5.29 14.82
CA GLN A 213 -3.54 6.13 15.57
C GLN A 213 -4.09 7.28 14.71
N PRO A 214 -5.33 7.75 14.95
CA PRO A 214 -5.90 8.87 14.21
C PRO A 214 -5.07 10.16 14.29
N LEU A 215 -4.43 10.41 15.44
CA LEU A 215 -3.60 11.60 15.70
C LEU A 215 -2.30 11.64 14.87
N GLN A 216 -1.91 10.51 14.26
CA GLN A 216 -0.74 10.42 13.40
C GLN A 216 -1.05 10.76 11.95
N ALA A 217 -2.33 10.80 11.56
CA ALA A 217 -2.74 11.19 10.21
C ALA A 217 -2.43 12.67 9.94
N ARG A 218 -2.06 13.01 8.71
CA ARG A 218 -1.76 14.38 8.28
C ARG A 218 -2.44 14.68 6.96
N ASN A 219 -2.78 15.95 6.74
CA ASN A 219 -3.29 16.38 5.45
C ASN A 219 -2.13 16.40 4.42
N SER A 220 -2.46 16.55 3.14
CA SER A 220 -1.46 16.60 2.07
C SER A 220 -0.54 17.81 2.13
N VAL A 221 -1.00 18.95 2.63
CA VAL A 221 -0.21 20.18 2.73
C VAL A 221 0.93 20.00 3.74
N ASP A 222 0.66 19.40 4.88
CA ASP A 222 1.63 19.08 5.92
C ASP A 222 2.69 18.10 5.41
N VAL A 223 2.23 17.04 4.71
CA VAL A 223 3.13 16.04 4.13
C VAL A 223 4.00 16.67 3.03
N ILE A 224 3.43 17.51 2.16
CA ILE A 224 4.21 18.22 1.13
C ILE A 224 5.22 19.16 1.78
N THR A 225 4.86 19.82 2.88
CA THR A 225 5.77 20.70 3.62
C THR A 225 6.96 19.92 4.19
N LEU A 226 6.72 18.74 4.78
CA LEU A 226 7.79 17.84 5.21
C LEU A 226 8.71 17.46 4.03
N MET A 227 8.15 17.12 2.87
CA MET A 227 8.96 16.75 1.71
C MET A 227 9.75 17.93 1.13
N LYS A 228 9.20 19.15 1.19
CA LYS A 228 9.93 20.37 0.83
C LYS A 228 11.15 20.58 1.71
N THR A 229 11.06 20.32 3.02
CA THR A 229 12.23 20.41 3.92
C THR A 229 13.33 19.39 3.58
N LEU A 230 12.98 18.30 2.88
CA LEU A 230 13.90 17.28 2.37
C LEU A 230 14.46 17.60 0.97
N GLY A 231 14.23 18.81 0.45
CA GLY A 231 14.72 19.26 -0.85
C GLY A 231 13.86 18.83 -2.04
N MET A 232 12.61 18.42 -1.82
CA MET A 232 11.70 18.09 -2.91
C MET A 232 10.93 19.31 -3.41
N ASP A 233 10.65 19.31 -4.72
CA ASP A 233 9.75 20.29 -5.33
C ASP A 233 8.28 19.99 -4.96
N HIS A 234 7.45 21.04 -4.90
CA HIS A 234 6.03 20.95 -4.60
C HIS A 234 5.27 20.03 -5.56
N GLY A 235 5.49 20.17 -6.87
CA GLY A 235 4.81 19.37 -7.89
C GLY A 235 5.16 17.89 -7.77
N ARG A 236 6.45 17.59 -7.56
CA ARG A 236 6.93 16.21 -7.32
C ARG A 236 6.35 15.61 -6.04
N ALA A 237 6.40 16.34 -4.93
CA ALA A 237 5.84 15.90 -3.66
C ALA A 237 4.33 15.59 -3.77
N LYS A 238 3.57 16.43 -4.49
CA LYS A 238 2.15 16.19 -4.77
C LYS A 238 1.95 14.91 -5.61
N HIS A 239 2.78 14.66 -6.61
CA HIS A 239 2.71 13.43 -7.42
C HIS A 239 2.93 12.16 -6.59
N PHE A 240 3.75 12.22 -5.53
CA PHE A 240 4.03 11.08 -4.65
C PHE A 240 2.84 10.65 -3.77
N MET A 241 1.78 11.46 -3.69
CA MET A 241 0.52 11.14 -2.98
C MET A 241 -0.70 10.99 -3.90
N THR A 242 -0.52 11.25 -5.21
CA THR A 242 -1.60 11.24 -6.20
C THR A 242 -1.29 10.21 -7.29
N LYS A 243 -0.44 10.57 -8.25
CA LYS A 243 -0.18 9.76 -9.46
C LYS A 243 0.64 8.50 -9.18
N ASN A 244 1.72 8.60 -8.41
CA ASN A 244 2.59 7.46 -8.14
C ASN A 244 1.88 6.33 -7.36
N PRO A 245 1.18 6.61 -6.25
CA PRO A 245 0.43 5.56 -5.56
C PRO A 245 -0.74 5.02 -6.40
N GLU A 246 -1.36 5.84 -7.26
CA GLU A 246 -2.34 5.33 -8.24
C GLU A 246 -1.70 4.30 -9.17
N ASN A 247 -0.52 4.60 -9.73
CA ASN A 247 0.22 3.67 -10.58
C ASN A 247 0.60 2.38 -9.82
N ALA A 248 1.04 2.49 -8.56
CA ALA A 248 1.35 1.33 -7.73
C ALA A 248 0.12 0.41 -7.57
N LEU A 249 -1.03 1.03 -7.27
CA LEU A 249 -2.29 0.30 -7.13
C LEU A 249 -2.70 -0.32 -8.47
N ARG A 250 -2.67 0.42 -9.58
CA ARG A 250 -3.02 -0.10 -10.91
C ARG A 250 -2.14 -1.29 -11.30
N ASN A 251 -0.82 -1.21 -11.06
CA ASN A 251 0.10 -2.32 -11.35
C ASN A 251 -0.27 -3.58 -10.55
N GLY A 252 -0.50 -3.44 -9.25
CA GLY A 252 -0.90 -4.56 -8.41
C GLY A 252 -2.27 -5.14 -8.78
N ARG A 253 -3.22 -4.28 -9.19
CA ARG A 253 -4.55 -4.70 -9.66
C ARG A 253 -4.49 -5.41 -11.00
N LEU A 254 -3.64 -4.94 -11.92
CA LEU A 254 -3.38 -5.61 -13.19
C LEU A 254 -2.81 -7.01 -13.00
N ARG A 255 -1.93 -7.22 -12.01
CA ARG A 255 -1.41 -8.56 -11.67
C ARG A 255 -2.53 -9.57 -11.36
N ILE A 256 -3.66 -9.11 -10.82
CA ILE A 256 -4.75 -9.98 -10.35
C ILE A 256 -5.88 -10.07 -11.38
N LYS A 257 -6.24 -8.94 -12.00
CA LYS A 257 -7.45 -8.80 -12.84
C LYS A 257 -7.17 -8.91 -14.34
N SER A 258 -5.90 -9.00 -14.74
CA SER A 258 -5.54 -9.07 -16.15
C SER A 258 -4.72 -10.32 -16.46
N ASN A 259 -4.81 -10.78 -17.71
CA ASN A 259 -3.85 -11.72 -18.25
C ASN A 259 -2.66 -10.94 -18.80
N LYS A 260 -1.51 -11.00 -18.10
CA LYS A 260 -0.24 -10.36 -18.51
C LYS A 260 -0.41 -8.90 -18.95
N GLN A 261 -1.27 -8.14 -18.25
CA GLN A 261 -1.56 -6.73 -18.54
C GLN A 261 -2.10 -6.45 -19.95
N THR A 262 -2.58 -7.47 -20.66
CA THR A 262 -3.06 -7.33 -22.04
C THR A 262 -4.58 -7.31 -22.13
N VAL A 263 -5.25 -8.16 -21.33
CA VAL A 263 -6.71 -8.29 -21.34
C VAL A 263 -7.24 -8.20 -19.91
N ILE A 264 -8.22 -7.32 -19.71
CA ILE A 264 -8.97 -7.17 -18.46
C ILE A 264 -10.42 -7.55 -18.75
N ILE A 265 -11.05 -8.30 -17.85
CA ILE A 265 -12.48 -8.58 -17.91
C ILE A 265 -13.18 -7.47 -17.13
N ASP A 266 -13.78 -6.52 -17.85
CA ASP A 266 -14.58 -5.44 -17.28
C ASP A 266 -15.94 -5.34 -17.97
N ASN A 267 -16.98 -5.20 -17.17
CA ASN A 267 -18.36 -5.01 -17.61
C ASN A 267 -18.99 -3.69 -17.07
N ARG A 268 -18.29 -2.91 -16.23
CA ARG A 268 -18.89 -1.84 -15.40
C ARG A 268 -18.05 -0.56 -15.25
N GLY A 269 -16.84 -0.44 -15.82
CA GLY A 269 -16.01 0.78 -15.75
C GLY A 269 -14.58 0.49 -15.26
N ASP A 270 -13.86 1.48 -14.70
CA ASP A 270 -12.46 1.28 -14.27
C ASP A 270 -12.31 0.27 -13.10
N VAL A 271 -12.35 -1.04 -13.39
CA VAL A 271 -12.27 -2.19 -12.45
C VAL A 271 -10.95 -2.21 -11.67
N LEU A 272 -9.93 -1.50 -12.15
CA LEU A 272 -8.66 -1.41 -11.45
C LEU A 272 -8.80 -0.53 -10.19
N ILE A 273 -9.61 0.52 -10.26
CA ILE A 273 -9.77 1.50 -9.18
C ILE A 273 -11.13 1.41 -8.50
N ASP A 274 -12.18 0.98 -9.21
CA ASP A 274 -13.50 0.77 -8.64
C ASP A 274 -13.71 -0.68 -8.19
N ASN A 275 -13.87 -0.86 -6.88
CA ASN A 275 -13.90 -2.17 -6.24
C ASN A 275 -15.15 -2.41 -5.39
N GLN A 276 -16.21 -1.62 -5.58
CA GLN A 276 -17.45 -1.71 -4.80
C GLN A 276 -18.09 -3.10 -4.86
N PHE A 277 -18.06 -3.73 -6.03
CA PHE A 277 -18.71 -5.02 -6.30
C PHE A 277 -17.75 -6.21 -6.34
N GLU A 278 -16.51 -6.03 -5.89
CA GLU A 278 -15.49 -7.06 -5.97
C GLU A 278 -15.64 -8.13 -4.87
N ASP A 279 -15.43 -9.40 -5.23
CA ASP A 279 -15.32 -10.52 -4.29
C ASP A 279 -14.13 -10.31 -3.31
N PRO A 280 -14.34 -10.37 -1.99
CA PRO A 280 -13.27 -10.23 -0.98
C PRO A 280 -12.12 -11.22 -1.14
N LEU A 281 -12.39 -12.42 -1.66
CA LEU A 281 -11.41 -13.46 -1.89
C LEU A 281 -10.70 -13.31 -3.24
N LYS A 282 -11.06 -12.29 -4.03
CA LYS A 282 -10.46 -11.96 -5.33
C LYS A 282 -10.48 -13.12 -6.32
N LYS A 283 -11.48 -14.00 -6.20
CA LYS A 283 -11.77 -15.02 -7.22
C LYS A 283 -12.22 -14.30 -8.50
N GLY A 284 -11.98 -14.93 -9.66
CA GLY A 284 -12.25 -14.31 -10.96
C GLY A 284 -13.71 -13.84 -11.05
N ASP A 285 -13.91 -12.54 -11.27
CA ASP A 285 -15.22 -11.90 -11.41
C ASP A 285 -15.85 -12.30 -12.77
N THR A 286 -16.29 -13.55 -12.89
CA THR A 286 -17.05 -14.04 -14.04
C THR A 286 -18.51 -13.64 -13.89
N ASN A 287 -18.78 -12.34 -13.90
CA ASN A 287 -20.16 -11.87 -13.99
C ASN A 287 -20.70 -12.16 -15.39
N ALA A 288 -21.73 -13.01 -15.46
CA ALA A 288 -22.44 -13.28 -16.71
C ALA A 288 -22.96 -11.95 -17.29
N TYR A 289 -22.43 -11.56 -18.45
CA TYR A 289 -22.88 -10.37 -19.14
C TYR A 289 -24.25 -10.66 -19.79
N LYS A 290 -25.31 -10.06 -19.25
CA LYS A 290 -26.62 -10.08 -19.88
C LYS A 290 -26.63 -9.06 -21.02
N LYS A 291 -26.48 -9.55 -22.25
CA LYS A 291 -26.52 -8.73 -23.47
C LYS A 291 -27.78 -7.87 -23.49
N LYS A 292 -27.64 -6.54 -23.45
CA LYS A 292 -28.79 -5.64 -23.57
C LYS A 292 -29.33 -5.71 -24.99
N LEU A 293 -30.64 -5.52 -25.16
CA LEU A 293 -31.27 -5.53 -26.47
C LEU A 293 -30.58 -4.52 -27.41
N ASP A 294 -30.24 -3.35 -26.88
CA ASP A 294 -29.48 -2.27 -27.53
C ASP A 294 -28.12 -2.69 -28.10
N ASP A 295 -27.48 -3.71 -27.53
CA ASP A 295 -26.18 -4.22 -27.96
C ASP A 295 -26.31 -5.31 -29.03
N THR A 296 -27.55 -5.69 -29.38
CA THR A 296 -27.85 -6.55 -30.53
C THR A 296 -27.98 -5.73 -31.80
N SER A 297 -27.64 -6.32 -32.95
CA SER A 297 -27.86 -5.72 -34.27
C SER A 297 -29.31 -5.25 -34.44
N SER A 298 -30.27 -6.05 -33.98
CA SER A 298 -31.71 -5.73 -34.01
C SER A 298 -32.09 -4.54 -33.12
N GLY A 299 -31.53 -4.43 -31.90
CA GLY A 299 -31.81 -3.30 -31.01
C GLY A 299 -31.20 -1.97 -31.49
N ARG A 300 -30.04 -2.01 -32.16
CA ARG A 300 -29.46 -0.82 -32.82
C ARG A 300 -30.33 -0.31 -33.98
N LEU A 301 -30.99 -1.22 -34.70
CA LEU A 301 -31.95 -0.88 -35.75
C LEU A 301 -33.23 -0.25 -35.18
N LEU A 302 -33.72 -0.75 -34.04
CA LEU A 302 -34.89 -0.18 -33.34
C LEU A 302 -34.64 1.24 -32.81
N LYS A 303 -33.41 1.57 -32.40
CA LYS A 303 -33.03 2.94 -31.97
C LYS A 303 -33.01 3.97 -33.11
N LYS A 304 -32.74 3.54 -34.35
CA LYS A 304 -32.84 4.42 -35.54
C LYS A 304 -34.28 4.79 -35.88
N HIS A 305 -35.26 4.13 -35.27
CA HIS A 305 -36.69 4.33 -35.52
C HIS A 305 -37.38 4.90 -34.28
N LYS A 306 -36.91 6.03 -33.75
CA LYS A 306 -37.79 6.92 -32.96
C LYS A 306 -38.41 7.92 -33.94
N PRO A 307 -39.64 7.71 -34.45
CA PRO A 307 -40.36 8.79 -35.11
C PRO A 307 -40.66 9.87 -34.06
N ASN A 308 -40.58 11.14 -34.49
CA ASN A 308 -41.01 12.30 -33.71
C ASN A 308 -42.48 12.18 -33.30
#